data_AF-A0AA45MUJ2-F1
#
_entry.id   AF-A0AA45MUJ2-F1
#
_cell.length_a   1.000
_cell.length_b   1.000
_cell.length_c   1.000
_cell.angle_alpha   90.00
_cell.angle_beta   90.00
_cell.angle_gamma   90.00
#
_symmetry.space_group_name_H-M   'P 1'
#
loop_
_entity.id
_entity.type
_entity.pdbx_description
1 polymer ?
#
loop_
_entity_poly.entity_id
_entity_poly.type
_entity_poly.pdbx_seq_one_letter_code
_entity_poly.pdbx_strand_id
1 'polypeptide(L)'
;MVAALHAITHQGEATSGTTASHFVRFLRIYVEMRELVELASLTAEHWNAALRELQRGTHWPYPCGAGYFGVSAVGDLSACHRFVGDEQGAMGSLDGGGDRARQAIWLNERHVHRQQPCSACWARYLCGGGCHHEVLARGRSACDYIRGWLHYTIGAHQRLSQLAPDWYAAPTGKPD
;
A
#
# COMPACT_ATOMS: atom_id res chain seq x y z
N MET A 1 16.92 -12.35 8.56
CA MET A 1 16.53 -12.16 7.15
C MET A 1 17.38 -11.07 6.48
N VAL A 2 17.55 -9.90 7.10
CA VAL A 2 18.42 -8.80 6.63
C VAL A 2 19.88 -9.23 6.42
N ALA A 3 20.46 -10.01 7.34
CA ALA A 3 21.84 -10.50 7.21
C ALA A 3 22.10 -11.38 5.97
N ALA A 4 21.12 -12.17 5.51
CA ALA A 4 21.25 -12.99 4.30
C ALA A 4 21.18 -12.15 3.02
N LEU A 5 20.41 -11.06 3.04
CA LEU A 5 20.32 -10.11 1.93
C LEU A 5 21.61 -9.27 1.80
N HIS A 6 22.21 -8.85 2.93
CA HIS A 6 23.52 -8.20 2.96
C HIS A 6 24.61 -9.12 2.38
N ALA A 7 24.57 -10.42 2.67
CA ALA A 7 25.52 -11.38 2.09
C ALA A 7 25.38 -11.47 0.55
N ILE A 8 24.15 -11.45 0.02
CA ILE A 8 23.88 -11.48 -1.43
C ILE A 8 24.36 -10.18 -2.12
N THR A 9 24.22 -9.02 -1.47
CA THR A 9 24.75 -7.75 -2.01
C THR A 9 26.28 -7.71 -2.09
N HIS A 10 26.98 -8.54 -1.31
CA HIS A 10 28.44 -8.63 -1.31
C HIS A 10 29.00 -9.81 -2.12
N GLN A 11 28.16 -10.74 -2.59
CA GLN A 11 28.59 -11.97 -3.27
C GLN A 11 29.08 -11.81 -4.72
N GLY A 12 29.10 -10.59 -5.28
CA GLY A 12 29.57 -10.36 -6.65
C GLY A 12 28.53 -10.75 -7.70
N GLU A 13 28.58 -10.07 -8.85
CA GLU A 13 27.52 -10.07 -9.85
C GLU A 13 27.43 -11.40 -10.63
N ALA A 14 26.25 -12.04 -10.64
CA ALA A 14 25.93 -13.03 -11.66
C ALA A 14 25.74 -12.31 -13.01
N THR A 15 26.85 -12.16 -13.75
CA THR A 15 26.87 -11.55 -15.07
C THR A 15 26.86 -12.63 -16.14
N SER A 16 25.69 -12.94 -16.69
CA SER A 16 25.64 -13.40 -18.08
C SER A 16 25.72 -12.15 -18.97
N GLY A 17 26.89 -11.51 -19.07
CA GLY A 17 27.13 -10.36 -19.96
C GLY A 17 27.88 -9.17 -19.33
N THR A 18 28.38 -8.27 -20.17
CA THR A 18 29.27 -7.13 -19.83
C THR A 18 28.57 -5.93 -19.17
N THR A 19 27.34 -6.09 -18.66
CA THR A 19 26.59 -5.00 -18.01
C THR A 19 26.18 -5.40 -16.60
N ALA A 20 26.43 -4.52 -15.62
CA ALA A 20 26.10 -4.75 -14.21
C ALA A 20 24.60 -5.08 -14.04
N SER A 21 24.30 -6.18 -13.33
CA SER A 21 22.94 -6.68 -13.16
C SER A 21 22.05 -5.67 -12.43
N HIS A 22 20.96 -5.24 -13.09
CA HIS A 22 19.92 -4.38 -12.51
C HIS A 22 19.34 -4.96 -11.20
N PHE A 23 19.43 -6.28 -11.00
CA PHE A 23 18.98 -6.98 -9.82
C PHE A 23 19.79 -6.64 -8.56
N VAL A 24 21.12 -6.55 -8.66
CA VAL A 24 21.99 -6.23 -7.50
C VAL A 24 21.80 -4.77 -7.07
N ARG A 25 21.64 -3.85 -8.02
CA ARG A 25 21.29 -2.44 -7.73
C ARG A 25 19.91 -2.33 -7.09
N PHE A 26 18.93 -3.08 -7.60
CA PHE A 26 17.59 -3.13 -7.01
C PHE A 26 17.61 -3.67 -5.58
N LEU A 27 18.35 -4.75 -5.32
CA LEU A 27 18.46 -5.33 -3.97
C LEU A 27 19.12 -4.37 -2.98
N ARG A 28 20.15 -3.63 -3.38
CA ARG A 28 20.76 -2.60 -2.52
C ARG A 28 19.76 -1.50 -2.16
N ILE A 29 19.06 -0.95 -3.16
CA ILE A 29 18.02 0.07 -2.94
C ILE A 29 16.90 -0.50 -2.05
N TYR A 30 16.51 -1.75 -2.26
CA TYR A 30 15.46 -2.40 -1.48
C TYR A 30 15.85 -2.60 -0.01
N VAL A 31 17.09 -3.02 0.27
CA VAL A 31 17.60 -3.17 1.64
C VAL A 31 17.69 -1.81 2.33
N GLU A 32 18.24 -0.79 1.67
CA GLU A 32 18.31 0.58 2.19
C GLU A 32 16.90 1.13 2.50
N MET A 33 15.93 0.96 1.59
CA MET A 33 14.54 1.37 1.83
C MET A 33 13.88 0.60 2.97
N ARG A 34 14.16 -0.70 3.12
CA ARG A 34 13.59 -1.52 4.19
C ARG A 34 14.14 -1.15 5.56
N GLU A 35 15.43 -0.87 5.68
CA GLU A 35 16.05 -0.39 6.92
C GLU A 35 15.48 0.97 7.33
N LEU A 36 15.22 1.86 6.37
CA LEU A 36 14.56 3.15 6.62
C LEU A 36 13.11 3.00 7.12
N VAL A 37 12.37 1.99 6.64
CA VAL A 37 10.97 1.74 7.04
C VAL A 37 10.88 0.96 8.36
N GLU A 38 11.78 0.02 8.63
CA GLU A 38 11.81 -0.74 9.91
C GLU A 38 12.25 0.12 11.11
N LEU A 39 12.91 1.26 10.86
CA LEU A 39 13.26 2.25 11.87
C LEU A 39 12.25 3.42 11.97
N ALA A 40 11.24 3.46 11.12
CA ALA A 40 10.25 4.54 11.12
C ALA A 40 9.24 4.33 12.25
N SER A 41 9.39 5.10 13.33
CA SER A 41 8.30 5.30 14.30
C SER A 41 7.12 5.97 13.60
N LEU A 42 5.88 5.61 13.98
CA LEU A 42 4.69 6.32 13.53
C LEU A 42 4.78 7.79 13.97
N THR A 43 5.21 8.66 13.05
CA THR A 43 5.43 10.09 13.33
C THR A 43 4.11 10.82 13.55
N ALA A 44 4.16 11.99 14.20
CA ALA A 44 3.00 12.87 14.33
C ALA A 44 2.36 13.24 12.99
N GLU A 45 3.12 13.21 11.88
CA GLU A 45 2.61 13.47 10.54
C GLU A 45 1.65 12.39 10.06
N HIS A 46 1.96 11.11 10.33
CA HIS A 46 1.06 10.00 10.03
C HIS A 46 -0.25 10.11 10.81
N TRP A 47 -0.19 10.54 12.06
CA TRP A 47 -1.36 10.87 12.88
C TRP A 47 -2.16 12.04 12.31
N ASN A 48 -1.49 13.13 11.95
CA ASN A 48 -2.13 14.32 11.40
C ASN A 48 -2.81 14.05 10.05
N ALA A 49 -2.21 13.23 9.19
CA ALA A 49 -2.82 12.82 7.94
C ALA A 49 -4.11 12.03 8.18
N ALA A 50 -4.08 11.05 9.08
CA ALA A 50 -5.26 10.24 9.40
C ALA A 50 -6.42 11.07 9.99
N LEU A 51 -6.12 12.01 10.89
CA LEU A 51 -7.13 12.89 11.50
C LEU A 51 -7.77 13.85 10.49
N ARG A 52 -6.98 14.41 9.55
CA ARG A 52 -7.49 15.30 8.50
C ARG A 52 -8.37 14.55 7.49
N GLU A 53 -8.04 13.32 7.15
CA GLU A 53 -8.88 12.49 6.27
C GLU A 53 -10.21 12.12 6.93
N LEU A 54 -10.21 11.87 8.25
CA LEU A 54 -11.45 11.71 9.02
C LEU A 54 -12.30 12.99 8.99
N GLN A 55 -11.69 14.15 9.20
CA GLN A 55 -12.40 15.44 9.16
C GLN A 55 -13.01 15.74 7.78
N ARG A 56 -12.32 15.37 6.70
CA ARG A 56 -12.82 15.50 5.32
C ARG A 56 -13.97 14.55 5.00
N GLY A 57 -14.16 13.50 5.80
CA GLY A 57 -15.12 12.45 5.50
C GLY A 57 -14.75 11.65 4.25
N THR A 58 -13.46 11.54 3.94
CA THR A 58 -13.00 10.83 2.74
C THR A 58 -13.42 9.36 2.82
N HIS A 59 -14.02 8.85 1.75
CA HIS A 59 -14.43 7.45 1.64
C HIS A 59 -13.51 6.70 0.67
N TRP A 60 -12.92 5.60 1.12
CA TRP A 60 -12.04 4.76 0.31
C TRP A 60 -12.71 3.39 0.08
N PRO A 61 -13.40 3.18 -1.05
CA PRO A 61 -14.01 1.88 -1.34
C PRO A 61 -12.99 0.84 -1.83
N TYR A 62 -11.78 1.29 -2.15
CA TYR A 62 -10.66 0.49 -2.61
C TYR A 62 -9.35 0.93 -1.92
N PRO A 63 -8.38 0.02 -1.68
CA PRO A 63 -7.08 0.34 -1.14
C PRO A 63 -6.17 0.97 -2.21
N CYS A 64 -4.97 1.42 -1.80
CA CYS A 64 -3.98 2.03 -2.70
C CYS A 64 -3.61 1.09 -3.86
N GLY A 65 -4.14 1.34 -5.06
CA GLY A 65 -3.85 0.54 -6.25
C GLY A 65 -5.03 0.27 -7.17
N ALA A 66 -6.26 0.63 -6.82
CA ALA A 66 -7.45 0.40 -7.66
C ALA A 66 -7.55 1.25 -8.95
N GLY A 67 -6.42 1.71 -9.48
CA GLY A 67 -6.34 2.48 -10.72
C GLY A 67 -4.92 2.64 -11.28
N TYR A 68 -3.92 1.96 -10.70
CA TYR A 68 -2.52 2.02 -11.13
C TYR A 68 -2.02 0.62 -11.50
N PHE A 69 -1.40 0.47 -12.67
CA PHE A 69 -0.82 -0.81 -13.08
C PHE A 69 0.62 -0.96 -12.59
N GLY A 70 0.99 -2.18 -12.20
CA GLY A 70 2.39 -2.60 -12.17
C GLY A 70 2.82 -3.01 -13.59
N VAL A 71 4.06 -2.71 -13.97
CA VAL A 71 4.60 -3.05 -15.29
C VAL A 71 5.82 -3.95 -15.12
N SER A 72 5.84 -5.10 -15.79
CA SER A 72 6.99 -6.01 -15.78
C SER A 72 8.10 -5.53 -16.71
N ALA A 73 9.31 -6.09 -16.55
CA ALA A 73 10.45 -5.76 -17.42
C ALA A 73 10.25 -6.16 -18.89
N VAL A 74 9.33 -7.10 -19.15
CA VAL A 74 8.96 -7.54 -20.50
C VAL A 74 7.69 -6.85 -21.02
N GLY A 75 7.13 -5.89 -20.27
CA GLY A 75 6.01 -5.08 -20.69
C GLY A 75 4.62 -5.60 -20.30
N ASP A 76 4.51 -6.60 -19.42
CA ASP A 76 3.21 -7.06 -18.93
C ASP A 76 2.62 -6.09 -17.90
N LEU A 77 1.32 -5.87 -17.97
CA LEU A 77 0.56 -5.06 -17.03
C LEU A 77 -0.05 -5.94 -15.94
N SER A 78 -0.06 -5.43 -14.72
CA SER A 78 -0.60 -6.12 -13.54
C SER A 78 -1.38 -5.16 -12.63
N ALA A 79 -2.24 -5.69 -11.77
CA ALA A 79 -3.19 -4.95 -10.94
C ALA A 79 -2.53 -3.94 -10.00
N CYS A 80 -1.29 -4.20 -9.58
CA CYS A 80 -0.39 -3.25 -8.93
C CYS A 80 1.03 -3.83 -8.96
N HIS A 81 2.01 -3.09 -8.46
CA HIS A 81 3.42 -3.54 -8.42
C HIS A 81 3.63 -4.89 -7.69
N ARG A 82 2.75 -5.26 -6.75
CA ARG A 82 2.86 -6.53 -6.01
C ARG A 82 2.40 -7.76 -6.81
N PHE A 83 1.69 -7.55 -7.91
CA PHE A 83 1.19 -8.61 -8.78
C PHE A 83 2.04 -8.78 -10.05
N VAL A 84 3.20 -8.14 -10.15
CA VAL A 84 4.10 -8.33 -11.29
C VAL A 84 4.56 -9.79 -11.32
N GLY A 85 4.27 -10.48 -12.42
CA GLY A 85 4.54 -11.91 -12.56
C GLY A 85 3.52 -12.85 -11.92
N ASP A 86 2.43 -12.32 -11.35
CA ASP A 86 1.31 -13.12 -10.83
C ASP A 86 0.12 -13.04 -11.81
N GLU A 87 -0.25 -14.19 -12.38
CA GLU A 87 -1.36 -14.29 -13.32
C GLU A 87 -2.70 -13.85 -12.71
N GLN A 88 -2.90 -14.01 -11.39
CA GLN A 88 -4.13 -13.58 -10.72
C GLN A 88 -4.34 -12.08 -10.87
N GLY A 89 -3.26 -11.31 -10.92
CA GLY A 89 -3.31 -9.87 -11.09
C GLY A 89 -2.97 -9.41 -12.50
N ALA A 90 -2.90 -10.27 -13.52
CA ALA A 90 -2.57 -9.85 -14.88
C ALA A 90 -3.63 -8.90 -15.47
N MET A 91 -3.20 -7.85 -16.17
CA MET A 91 -4.06 -6.75 -16.67
C MET A 91 -3.76 -6.35 -18.13
N GLY A 92 -3.07 -7.20 -18.90
CA GLY A 92 -2.71 -6.94 -20.30
C GLY A 92 -1.21 -6.73 -20.48
N SER A 93 -0.82 -5.99 -21.52
CA SER A 93 0.60 -5.67 -21.82
C SER A 93 0.73 -4.27 -22.43
N LEU A 94 1.94 -3.74 -22.52
CA LEU A 94 2.21 -2.45 -23.18
C LEU A 94 1.92 -2.52 -24.68
N ASP A 95 2.22 -3.65 -25.33
CA ASP A 95 2.00 -3.84 -26.76
C ASP A 95 0.51 -4.06 -27.10
N GLY A 96 -0.20 -4.82 -26.26
CA GLY A 96 -1.62 -5.14 -26.45
C GLY A 96 -2.59 -4.18 -25.77
N GLY A 97 -2.06 -3.26 -24.94
CA GLY A 97 -2.85 -2.40 -24.07
C GLY A 97 -3.40 -3.11 -22.82
N GLY A 98 -4.05 -2.31 -21.97
CA GLY A 98 -4.69 -2.81 -20.74
C GLY A 98 -6.02 -3.51 -21.01
N ASP A 99 -6.21 -4.68 -20.38
CA ASP A 99 -7.47 -5.42 -20.38
C ASP A 99 -8.49 -4.74 -19.44
N ARG A 100 -9.29 -3.85 -20.04
CA ARG A 100 -10.33 -3.08 -19.36
C ARG A 100 -11.41 -3.98 -18.73
N ALA A 101 -11.74 -5.10 -19.37
CA ALA A 101 -12.78 -6.00 -18.87
C ALA A 101 -12.30 -6.72 -17.62
N ARG A 102 -11.08 -7.26 -17.65
CA ARG A 102 -10.46 -7.89 -16.49
C ARG A 102 -10.23 -6.90 -15.36
N GLN A 103 -9.79 -5.68 -15.65
CA GLN A 103 -9.68 -4.61 -14.66
C GLN A 103 -11.02 -4.30 -14.00
N ALA A 104 -12.10 -4.17 -14.77
CA ALA A 104 -13.43 -3.91 -14.23
C ALA A 104 -13.94 -5.04 -13.32
N ILE A 105 -13.73 -6.30 -13.73
CA ILE A 105 -14.06 -7.47 -12.91
C ILE A 105 -13.28 -7.45 -11.61
N TRP A 106 -11.97 -7.24 -11.68
CA TRP A 106 -11.08 -7.17 -10.53
C TRP A 106 -11.54 -6.11 -9.52
N LEU A 107 -11.81 -4.89 -10.00
CA LEU A 107 -12.29 -3.81 -9.13
C LEU A 107 -13.65 -4.16 -8.53
N ASN A 108 -14.61 -4.60 -9.32
CA ASN A 108 -15.94 -4.95 -8.82
C ASN A 108 -15.87 -6.05 -7.74
N GLU A 109 -15.09 -7.11 -7.96
CA GLU A 109 -14.93 -8.17 -6.97
C GLU A 109 -14.27 -7.67 -5.69
N ARG A 110 -13.21 -6.87 -5.80
CA ARG A 110 -12.46 -6.41 -4.62
C ARG A 110 -13.12 -5.23 -3.90
N HIS A 111 -14.21 -4.68 -4.42
CA HIS A 111 -14.98 -3.64 -3.75
C HIS A 111 -15.43 -4.10 -2.34
N VAL A 112 -15.30 -3.24 -1.33
CA VAL A 112 -15.60 -3.57 0.07
C VAL A 112 -17.01 -4.13 0.32
N HIS A 113 -17.99 -3.78 -0.52
CA HIS A 113 -19.35 -4.35 -0.48
C HIS A 113 -19.46 -5.80 -0.96
N ARG A 114 -18.55 -6.25 -1.82
CA ARG A 114 -18.53 -7.61 -2.37
C ARG A 114 -17.64 -8.55 -1.57
N GLN A 115 -16.96 -8.02 -0.56
CA GLN A 115 -15.97 -8.74 0.24
C GLN A 115 -16.49 -9.01 1.64
N GLN A 116 -16.32 -10.24 2.14
CA GLN A 116 -16.49 -10.56 3.56
C GLN A 116 -15.16 -10.53 4.30
N PRO A 117 -15.11 -10.03 5.55
CA PRO A 117 -16.22 -9.46 6.34
C PRO A 117 -16.47 -7.97 6.07
N CYS A 118 -15.84 -7.38 5.03
CA CYS A 118 -15.86 -5.94 4.78
C CYS A 118 -17.27 -5.36 4.60
N SER A 119 -18.19 -6.09 3.97
CA SER A 119 -19.55 -5.62 3.69
C SER A 119 -20.34 -5.24 4.96
N ALA A 120 -20.07 -5.92 6.08
CA ALA A 120 -20.68 -5.67 7.39
C ALA A 120 -19.77 -4.87 8.34
N CYS A 121 -18.54 -4.53 7.91
CA CYS A 121 -17.56 -3.87 8.76
C CYS A 121 -17.81 -2.35 8.82
N TRP A 122 -17.76 -1.80 10.04
CA TRP A 122 -17.88 -0.35 10.28
C TRP A 122 -16.70 0.45 9.71
N ALA A 123 -15.51 -0.15 9.66
CA ALA A 123 -14.28 0.50 9.22
C ALA A 123 -14.03 0.42 7.70
N ARG A 124 -14.94 -0.17 6.93
CA ARG A 124 -14.70 -0.56 5.52
C ARG A 124 -14.23 0.58 4.61
N TYR A 125 -14.77 1.79 4.79
CA TYR A 125 -14.38 2.96 3.99
C TYR A 125 -13.17 3.71 4.53
N LEU A 126 -12.73 3.37 5.74
CA LEU A 126 -11.55 3.95 6.36
C LEU A 126 -10.30 3.12 6.02
N CYS A 127 -10.43 1.80 5.93
CA CYS A 127 -9.33 0.91 5.56
C CYS A 127 -9.34 0.43 4.10
N GLY A 128 -10.41 0.70 3.35
CA GLY A 128 -10.57 0.28 1.95
C GLY A 128 -10.57 -1.22 1.71
N GLY A 129 -10.74 -2.04 2.74
CA GLY A 129 -10.69 -3.50 2.64
C GLY A 129 -9.28 -4.10 2.67
N GLY A 130 -8.24 -3.29 2.92
CA GLY A 130 -6.85 -3.73 3.01
C GLY A 130 -6.19 -4.07 1.66
N CYS A 131 -4.87 -4.23 1.65
CA CYS A 131 -4.12 -4.52 0.42
C CYS A 131 -4.61 -5.80 -0.26
N HIS A 132 -5.02 -5.73 -1.54
CA HIS A 132 -5.54 -6.89 -2.27
C HIS A 132 -4.55 -8.05 -2.30
N HIS A 133 -3.26 -7.78 -2.53
CA HIS A 133 -2.22 -8.81 -2.54
C HIS A 133 -2.10 -9.53 -1.19
N GLU A 134 -1.99 -8.79 -0.08
CA GLU A 134 -1.88 -9.41 1.24
C GLU A 134 -3.14 -10.20 1.60
N VAL A 135 -4.32 -9.66 1.27
CA VAL A 135 -5.59 -10.35 1.53
C VAL A 135 -5.69 -11.66 0.74
N LEU A 136 -5.26 -11.68 -0.51
CA LEU A 136 -5.24 -12.90 -1.32
C LEU A 136 -4.21 -13.91 -0.80
N ALA A 137 -3.00 -13.45 -0.45
CA ALA A 137 -1.91 -14.33 -0.05
C ALA A 137 -2.04 -14.88 1.38
N ARG A 138 -2.59 -14.08 2.30
CA ARG A 138 -2.54 -14.35 3.76
C ARG A 138 -3.88 -14.18 4.45
N GLY A 139 -4.93 -13.82 3.72
CA GLY A 139 -6.21 -13.48 4.31
C GLY A 139 -6.18 -12.16 5.07
N ARG A 140 -7.12 -12.00 5.99
CA ARG A 140 -7.45 -10.72 6.63
C ARG A 140 -6.92 -10.58 8.05
N SER A 141 -5.68 -11.00 8.30
CA SER A 141 -5.07 -11.01 9.64
C SER A 141 -4.90 -9.62 10.26
N ALA A 142 -4.75 -8.57 9.43
CA ALA A 142 -4.57 -7.20 9.92
C ALA A 142 -5.89 -6.48 10.30
N CYS A 143 -7.06 -7.12 10.14
CA CYS A 143 -8.35 -6.44 10.31
C CYS A 143 -8.62 -5.98 11.75
N ASP A 144 -8.25 -6.75 12.77
CA ASP A 144 -8.46 -6.36 14.17
C ASP A 144 -7.53 -5.21 14.57
N TYR A 145 -6.26 -5.28 14.15
CA TYR A 145 -5.28 -4.23 14.37
C TYR A 145 -5.74 -2.89 13.77
N ILE A 146 -6.13 -2.86 12.49
CA ILE A 146 -6.56 -1.62 11.85
C ILE A 146 -7.86 -1.07 12.45
N ARG A 147 -8.78 -1.95 12.87
CA ARG A 147 -10.00 -1.53 13.59
C ARG A 147 -9.67 -0.88 14.93
N GLY A 148 -8.74 -1.47 15.70
CA GLY A 148 -8.26 -0.89 16.95
C GLY A 148 -7.58 0.47 16.76
N TRP A 149 -6.70 0.55 15.76
CA TRP A 149 -6.03 1.80 15.39
C TRP A 149 -7.05 2.89 15.02
N LEU A 150 -7.98 2.60 14.11
CA LEU A 150 -9.00 3.55 13.68
C LEU A 150 -9.90 4.00 14.82
N HIS A 151 -10.29 3.09 15.73
CA HIS A 151 -11.07 3.44 16.91
C HIS A 151 -10.32 4.44 17.79
N TYR A 152 -9.02 4.20 18.03
CA TYR A 152 -8.19 5.16 18.75
C TYR A 152 -8.10 6.50 18.02
N THR A 153 -7.85 6.50 16.70
CA THR A 153 -7.71 7.73 15.91
C THR A 153 -9.00 8.56 15.94
N ILE A 154 -10.18 7.92 15.84
CA ILE A 154 -11.48 8.60 15.96
C ILE A 154 -11.67 9.21 17.34
N GLY A 155 -11.32 8.47 18.41
CA GLY A 155 -11.37 8.99 19.77
C GLY A 155 -10.41 10.17 19.99
N ALA A 156 -9.20 10.10 19.45
CA ALA A 156 -8.23 11.18 19.48
C ALA A 156 -8.74 12.41 18.70
N HIS A 157 -9.34 12.19 17.52
CA HIS A 157 -9.96 13.24 16.71
C HIS A 157 -11.04 14.00 17.48
N GLN A 158 -11.93 13.27 18.15
CA GLN A 158 -13.00 13.84 18.94
C GLN A 158 -12.47 14.70 20.10
N ARG A 159 -11.45 14.20 20.82
CA ARG A 159 -10.81 14.96 21.92
C ARG A 159 -10.12 16.22 21.41
N LEU A 160 -9.31 16.10 20.34
CA LEU A 160 -8.61 17.25 19.75
C LEU A 160 -9.58 18.30 19.23
N SER A 161 -10.67 17.88 18.57
CA SER A 161 -11.68 18.81 18.07
C SER A 161 -12.40 19.59 19.18
N GLN A 162 -12.49 19.04 20.40
CA GLN A 162 -13.09 19.70 21.55
C GLN A 162 -12.10 20.58 22.33
N LEU A 163 -10.87 20.09 22.52
CA LEU A 163 -9.87 20.73 23.39
C LEU A 163 -8.98 21.74 22.63
N ALA A 164 -8.81 21.56 21.33
CA ALA A 164 -7.94 22.38 20.49
C ALA A 164 -8.51 22.48 19.05
N PRO A 165 -9.69 23.11 18.86
CA PRO A 165 -10.33 23.20 17.54
C PRO A 165 -9.43 23.87 16.47
N ASP A 166 -8.57 24.80 16.89
CA ASP A 166 -7.63 25.51 16.01
C ASP A 166 -6.48 24.63 15.50
N TRP A 167 -6.29 23.42 16.05
CA TRP A 167 -5.27 22.47 15.61
C TRP A 167 -5.35 22.17 14.11
N TYR A 168 -6.56 22.12 13.55
CA TYR A 168 -6.76 21.84 12.12
C TYR A 168 -6.57 23.05 11.21
N ALA A 169 -6.55 24.27 11.76
CA ALA A 169 -6.38 25.52 11.02
C ALA A 169 -4.92 25.79 10.64
N ALA A 170 -3.96 25.11 11.27
CA ALA A 170 -2.54 25.26 10.94
C ALA A 170 -2.25 24.79 9.50
N PRO A 171 -1.54 25.60 8.68
CA PRO A 171 -1.11 25.22 7.34
C PRO A 171 -0.24 23.96 7.39
N THR A 172 -0.49 23.01 6.49
CA THR A 172 0.36 21.83 6.32
C THR A 172 1.65 22.24 5.60
N GLY A 173 2.68 22.58 6.37
CA GLY A 173 4.02 22.83 5.85
C GLY A 173 5.03 21.96 6.59
N LYS A 174 5.82 21.21 5.84
CA LYS A 174 7.08 20.62 6.34
C LYS A 174 7.93 21.78 6.88
N PRO A 175 8.47 21.75 8.11
CA PRO A 175 9.50 22.73 8.47
C PRO A 175 10.69 22.53 7.51
N ASP A 176 11.18 23.64 6.95
CA ASP A 176 12.28 23.68 5.98
C ASP A 176 13.50 22.87 6.42
#